data_AF-A0A6E8VRY7-F1
#
_entry.id   AF-A0A6E8VRY7-F1
#
_cell.length_a   1.000
_cell.length_b   1.000
_cell.length_c   1.000
_cell.angle_alpha   90.00
_cell.angle_beta   90.00
_cell.angle_gamma   90.00
#
_symmetry.space_group_name_H-M   'P 1'
#
loop_
_entity.id
_entity.type
_entity.pdbx_description
1 polymer ?
#
loop_
_entity_poly.entity_id
_entity_poly.type
_entity_poly.pdbx_seq_one_letter_code
_entity_poly.pdbx_strand_id
1 'polypeptide(L)'
;MPEPQEGETFAFQAEIAQLMSLIINTFYSNKEIFLRELISNSSDALDKIRYESLTDPSKLESGKELFIKIIPNKEAGTLTLIDTGIGMTKADLVNNLGTIAKSGTKAFMEALQAGADISMIGQFGVGFYSAYLVADKVVVTSKNNDDEQYVWESSAGGSFTVRPDSGEPLGRGTKIVLHIGGPAGVPGGEQDQADREQALAVMKSVLESKVEKVMVSNRLVDSPCCIVTSQYGWSANMERIMKAQALRDSSAMGYMAGKKHLEINPDHAIIETLRQRAEADKNDKAVKDLVILLFETALLSSGFSLDEPGTHASRIYRMIKLGLGIDEDEPMTTEDSSSGAAAAAPASGDAPPLVDDSEDLSHMEEVD
;
A
#
# COMPACT_ATOMS: atom_id res chain seq x y z
N MET A 1 44.22 29.64 18.25
CA MET A 1 42.76 29.44 18.39
C MET A 1 42.36 28.51 17.26
N PRO A 2 41.60 27.42 17.51
CA PRO A 2 41.12 26.59 16.41
C PRO A 2 40.20 27.45 15.53
N GLU A 3 40.39 27.42 14.22
CA GLU A 3 39.52 28.12 13.28
C GLU A 3 38.09 27.56 13.41
N PRO A 4 37.06 28.42 13.41
CA PRO A 4 35.68 27.95 13.45
C PRO A 4 35.41 27.16 12.16
N GLN A 5 35.03 25.89 12.29
CA GLN A 5 34.60 25.09 11.14
C GLN A 5 33.34 25.72 10.54
N GLU A 6 33.36 25.98 9.23
CA GLU A 6 32.18 26.45 8.50
C GLU A 6 31.10 25.34 8.51
N GLY A 7 29.90 25.70 8.95
CA GLY A 7 28.76 24.79 8.96
C GLY A 7 28.19 24.63 7.55
N GLU A 8 27.91 23.40 7.16
CA GLU A 8 27.21 23.10 5.90
C GLU A 8 25.70 23.32 6.05
N THR A 9 25.08 23.95 5.04
CA THR A 9 23.64 24.21 5.01
C THR A 9 22.98 23.32 3.97
N PHE A 10 21.96 22.58 4.40
CA PHE A 10 21.16 21.72 3.52
C PHE A 10 19.69 22.15 3.55
N ALA A 11 19.01 22.02 2.41
CA ALA A 11 17.57 22.23 2.34
C ALA A 11 16.83 21.03 2.94
N PHE A 12 15.71 21.28 3.61
CA PHE A 12 14.81 20.21 4.04
C PHE A 12 14.28 19.44 2.83
N GLN A 13 14.32 18.11 2.93
CA GLN A 13 13.73 17.20 1.95
C GLN A 13 12.51 16.51 2.56
N ALA A 14 11.51 16.21 1.73
CA ALA A 14 10.31 15.50 2.15
C ALA A 14 10.02 14.35 1.18
N GLU A 15 9.72 13.17 1.71
CA GLU A 15 9.33 12.01 0.92
C GLU A 15 7.84 12.09 0.58
N ILE A 16 7.54 12.35 -0.70
CA ILE A 16 6.17 12.61 -1.19
C ILE A 16 5.24 11.42 -0.93
N ALA A 17 5.72 10.19 -1.10
CA ALA A 17 4.93 8.98 -0.87
C ALA A 17 4.48 8.86 0.60
N GLN A 18 5.38 9.13 1.55
CA GLN A 18 5.05 9.12 2.98
C GLN A 18 4.11 10.29 3.34
N LEU A 19 4.32 11.47 2.77
CA LEU A 19 3.49 12.64 3.04
C LEU A 19 2.05 12.45 2.52
N MET A 20 1.89 11.88 1.33
CA MET A 20 0.59 11.48 0.78
C MET A 20 -0.11 10.48 1.68
N SER A 21 0.62 9.45 2.14
CA SER A 21 0.08 8.47 3.08
C SER A 21 -0.36 9.11 4.41
N LEU A 22 0.38 10.09 4.93
CA LEU A 22 0.02 10.82 6.15
C LEU A 22 -1.24 11.68 5.97
N ILE A 23 -1.36 12.39 4.85
CA ILE A 23 -2.54 13.21 4.55
C ILE A 23 -3.78 12.33 4.44
N ILE A 24 -3.67 11.18 3.77
CA ILE A 24 -4.79 10.26 3.56
C ILE A 24 -5.13 9.50 4.86
N ASN A 25 -4.16 9.03 5.62
CA ASN A 25 -4.40 8.12 6.73
C ASN A 25 -4.43 8.78 8.12
N THR A 26 -3.94 10.01 8.27
CA THR A 26 -3.73 10.63 9.59
C THR A 26 -4.40 11.99 9.75
N PHE A 27 -4.47 12.83 8.71
CA PHE A 27 -4.97 14.21 8.86
C PHE A 27 -6.50 14.31 8.95
N TYR A 28 -7.22 13.35 8.38
CA TYR A 28 -8.68 13.38 8.36
C TYR A 28 -9.25 12.18 9.11
N SER A 29 -10.01 12.45 10.18
CA SER A 29 -10.74 11.41 10.91
C SER A 29 -12.03 11.01 10.20
N ASN A 30 -12.67 11.95 9.49
CA ASN A 30 -13.94 11.74 8.79
C ASN A 30 -13.73 11.76 7.28
N LYS A 31 -14.09 10.65 6.62
CA LYS A 31 -13.94 10.51 5.17
C LYS A 31 -14.83 11.45 4.37
N GLU A 32 -15.99 11.88 4.91
CA GLU A 32 -16.95 12.78 4.24
C GLU A 32 -16.38 14.15 3.87
N ILE A 33 -15.23 14.50 4.46
CA ILE A 33 -14.56 15.79 4.27
C ILE A 33 -14.15 16.05 2.81
N PHE A 34 -13.93 14.98 2.04
CA PHE A 34 -13.47 15.09 0.65
C PHE A 34 -14.42 15.96 -0.18
N LEU A 35 -15.73 15.81 0.02
CA LEU A 35 -16.73 16.54 -0.75
C LEU A 35 -16.73 18.02 -0.39
N ARG A 36 -16.51 18.35 0.90
CA ARG A 36 -16.35 19.73 1.35
C ARG A 36 -15.14 20.38 0.68
N GLU A 37 -13.99 19.71 0.70
CA GLU A 37 -12.75 20.25 0.11
C GLU A 37 -12.90 20.46 -1.41
N LEU A 38 -13.49 19.50 -2.13
CA LEU A 38 -13.68 19.63 -3.58
C LEU A 38 -14.70 20.71 -3.95
N ILE A 39 -15.79 20.85 -3.19
CA ILE A 39 -16.76 21.95 -3.38
C ILE A 39 -16.11 23.29 -3.08
N SER A 40 -15.32 23.40 -2.00
CA SER A 40 -14.59 24.64 -1.68
C SER A 40 -13.61 25.04 -2.80
N ASN A 41 -12.86 24.09 -3.35
CA ASN A 41 -11.96 24.35 -4.49
C ASN A 41 -12.74 24.78 -5.75
N SER A 42 -13.89 24.16 -6.00
CA SER A 42 -14.78 24.52 -7.12
C SER A 42 -15.34 25.93 -6.94
N SER A 43 -15.73 26.31 -5.71
CA SER A 43 -16.19 27.65 -5.38
C SER A 43 -15.09 28.70 -5.61
N ASP A 44 -13.87 28.45 -5.12
CA ASP A 44 -12.73 29.33 -5.35
C ASP A 44 -12.47 29.53 -6.87
N ALA A 45 -12.63 28.48 -7.68
CA ALA A 45 -12.47 28.57 -9.13
C ALA A 45 -13.57 29.41 -9.82
N LEU A 46 -14.81 29.34 -9.32
CA LEU A 46 -15.93 30.16 -9.77
C LEU A 46 -15.72 31.63 -9.39
N ASP A 47 -15.24 31.91 -8.18
CA ASP A 47 -14.96 33.27 -7.75
C ASP A 47 -13.80 33.91 -8.52
N LYS A 48 -12.78 33.13 -8.90
CA LYS A 48 -11.69 33.60 -9.78
C LYS A 48 -12.21 34.07 -11.14
N ILE A 49 -12.99 33.23 -11.84
CA ILE A 49 -13.52 33.63 -13.15
C ILE A 49 -14.53 34.78 -13.02
N ARG A 50 -15.32 34.80 -11.95
CA ARG A 50 -16.24 35.90 -11.65
C ARG A 50 -15.46 37.20 -11.48
N TYR A 51 -14.35 37.20 -10.75
CA TYR A 51 -13.52 38.38 -10.58
C TYR A 51 -12.91 38.86 -11.90
N GLU A 52 -12.31 37.96 -12.68
CA GLU A 52 -11.76 38.32 -14.00
C GLU A 52 -12.84 38.88 -14.93
N SER A 53 -14.07 38.39 -14.82
CA SER A 53 -15.19 38.91 -15.62
C SER A 53 -15.64 40.32 -15.24
N LEU A 54 -15.30 40.80 -14.03
CA LEU A 54 -15.59 42.18 -13.62
C LEU A 54 -14.71 43.18 -14.38
N THR A 55 -13.49 42.79 -14.74
CA THR A 55 -12.54 43.61 -15.50
C THR A 55 -12.62 43.34 -17.01
N ASP A 56 -12.90 42.09 -17.39
CA ASP A 56 -13.04 41.65 -18.78
C ASP A 56 -14.24 40.69 -18.96
N PRO A 57 -15.43 41.23 -19.35
CA PRO A 57 -16.62 40.41 -19.57
C PRO A 57 -16.48 39.32 -20.65
N SER A 58 -15.50 39.43 -21.56
CA SER A 58 -15.28 38.44 -22.61
C SER A 58 -14.81 37.08 -22.06
N LYS A 59 -14.23 37.08 -20.84
CA LYS A 59 -13.81 35.85 -20.14
C LYS A 59 -14.95 34.86 -19.88
N LEU A 60 -16.22 35.32 -19.90
CA LEU A 60 -17.41 34.48 -19.74
C LEU A 60 -18.04 34.01 -21.07
N GLU A 61 -17.52 34.39 -22.23
CA GLU A 61 -18.08 33.97 -23.52
C GLU A 61 -18.01 32.45 -23.74
N SER A 62 -16.98 31.80 -23.17
CA SER A 62 -16.82 30.34 -23.16
C SER A 62 -17.81 29.60 -22.25
N GLY A 63 -18.57 30.32 -21.43
CA GLY A 63 -19.58 29.76 -20.53
C GLY A 63 -20.09 30.80 -19.52
N LYS A 64 -21.34 31.25 -19.64
CA LYS A 64 -21.89 32.30 -18.77
C LYS A 64 -22.43 31.79 -17.44
N GLU A 65 -22.84 30.52 -17.39
CA GLU A 65 -23.38 29.92 -16.18
C GLU A 65 -22.26 29.52 -15.21
N LEU A 66 -22.42 29.92 -13.95
CA LEU A 66 -21.51 29.58 -12.86
C LEU A 66 -22.20 28.55 -11.96
N PHE A 67 -21.73 27.30 -11.99
CA PHE A 67 -22.33 26.22 -11.21
C PHE A 67 -21.30 25.17 -10.77
N ILE A 68 -21.72 24.38 -9.78
CA ILE A 68 -21.07 23.13 -9.39
C ILE A 68 -22.12 22.03 -9.55
N LYS A 69 -21.81 20.98 -10.30
CA LYS A 69 -22.68 19.84 -10.55
C LYS A 69 -22.04 18.57 -10.03
N ILE A 70 -22.81 17.81 -9.25
CA ILE A 70 -22.39 16.54 -8.67
C ILE A 70 -23.21 15.43 -9.33
N ILE A 71 -22.52 14.48 -9.97
CA ILE A 71 -23.14 13.41 -10.76
C ILE A 71 -22.63 12.07 -10.22
N PRO A 72 -23.40 11.39 -9.35
CA PRO A 72 -23.08 10.03 -8.96
C PRO A 72 -23.36 9.06 -10.10
N ASN A 73 -22.45 8.13 -10.35
CA ASN A 73 -22.66 7.00 -11.25
C ASN A 73 -22.38 5.69 -10.50
N LYS A 74 -23.47 5.08 -10.02
CA LYS A 74 -23.40 3.85 -9.22
C LYS A 74 -22.88 2.66 -10.04
N GLU A 75 -23.26 2.56 -11.31
CA GLU A 75 -22.88 1.43 -12.17
C GLU A 75 -21.38 1.42 -12.46
N ALA A 76 -20.79 2.60 -12.70
CA ALA A 76 -19.36 2.73 -12.95
C ALA A 76 -18.52 2.86 -11.66
N GLY A 77 -19.13 2.92 -10.48
CA GLY A 77 -18.43 3.18 -9.23
C GLY A 77 -17.71 4.53 -9.23
N THR A 78 -18.33 5.57 -9.81
CA THR A 78 -17.69 6.89 -9.90
C THR A 78 -18.56 8.01 -9.34
N LEU A 79 -17.91 9.06 -8.84
CA LEU A 79 -18.55 10.32 -8.52
C LEU A 79 -17.87 11.41 -9.35
N THR A 80 -18.67 12.12 -10.14
CA THR A 80 -18.15 13.23 -10.96
C THR A 80 -18.56 14.57 -10.35
N LEU A 81 -17.59 15.44 -10.11
CA LEU A 81 -17.81 16.86 -9.87
C LEU A 81 -17.48 17.65 -11.14
N ILE A 82 -18.34 18.59 -11.52
CA ILE A 82 -18.09 19.51 -12.63
C ILE A 82 -18.29 20.92 -12.11
N ASP A 83 -17.28 21.78 -12.24
CA ASP A 83 -17.39 23.22 -12.02
C ASP A 83 -17.14 23.97 -13.34
N THR A 84 -17.82 25.10 -13.50
CA THR A 84 -17.61 26.02 -14.63
C THR A 84 -16.71 27.20 -14.27
N GLY A 85 -15.79 26.98 -13.32
CA GLY A 85 -14.83 27.96 -12.87
C GLY A 85 -13.79 28.31 -13.92
N ILE A 86 -12.68 28.91 -13.49
CA ILE A 86 -11.63 29.39 -14.40
C ILE A 86 -10.89 28.26 -15.15
N GLY A 87 -10.84 27.05 -14.57
CA GLY A 87 -10.05 25.93 -15.09
C GLY A 87 -8.54 26.12 -14.90
N MET A 88 -7.76 25.12 -15.28
CA MET A 88 -6.30 25.06 -15.09
C MET A 88 -5.60 24.88 -16.44
N THR A 89 -4.49 25.60 -16.63
CA THR A 89 -3.56 25.35 -17.75
C THR A 89 -2.78 24.07 -17.51
N LYS A 90 -2.07 23.56 -18.52
CA LYS A 90 -1.14 22.42 -18.33
C LYS A 90 -0.10 22.71 -17.24
N ALA A 91 0.41 23.94 -17.19
CA ALA A 91 1.35 24.36 -16.18
C ALA A 91 0.73 24.34 -14.78
N ASP A 92 -0.53 24.76 -14.62
CA ASP A 92 -1.24 24.71 -13.34
C ASP A 92 -1.50 23.27 -12.88
N LEU A 93 -1.87 22.36 -13.79
CA LEU A 93 -2.05 20.94 -13.47
C LEU A 93 -0.76 20.32 -12.90
N VAL A 94 0.40 20.67 -13.45
CA VAL A 94 1.70 20.18 -12.97
C VAL A 94 2.11 20.90 -11.67
N ASN A 95 2.00 22.21 -11.63
CA ASN A 95 2.58 23.02 -10.56
C ASN A 95 1.69 23.16 -9.33
N ASN A 96 0.37 23.06 -9.46
CA ASN A 96 -0.58 23.25 -8.36
C ASN A 96 -1.15 21.92 -7.88
N LEU A 97 -1.62 21.05 -8.79
CA LEU A 97 -2.12 19.71 -8.42
C LEU A 97 -1.01 18.68 -8.22
N GLY A 98 0.15 18.85 -8.87
CA GLY A 98 1.29 17.95 -8.74
C GLY A 98 2.25 18.28 -7.59
N THR A 99 2.06 19.39 -6.89
CA THR A 99 2.93 19.83 -5.78
C THR A 99 2.14 19.92 -4.49
N ILE A 100 2.57 19.18 -3.45
CA ILE A 100 1.93 19.24 -2.13
C ILE A 100 2.22 20.59 -1.46
N ALA A 101 1.23 21.13 -0.75
CA ALA A 101 1.31 22.41 -0.03
C ALA A 101 1.50 23.64 -0.93
N LYS A 102 1.11 23.54 -2.21
CA LYS A 102 1.04 24.67 -3.14
C LYS A 102 -0.40 24.96 -3.52
N SER A 103 -0.85 26.18 -3.27
CA SER A 103 -2.20 26.63 -3.59
C SER A 103 -2.19 27.74 -4.64
N GLY A 104 -2.81 27.50 -5.79
CA GLY A 104 -3.05 28.55 -6.79
C GLY A 104 -4.02 29.63 -6.30
N THR A 105 -4.86 29.33 -5.31
CA THR A 105 -5.73 30.31 -4.65
C THR A 105 -4.93 31.30 -3.81
N LYS A 106 -3.89 30.84 -3.11
CA LYS A 106 -2.98 31.73 -2.37
C LYS A 106 -2.24 32.68 -3.32
N ALA A 107 -1.69 32.16 -4.42
CA ALA A 107 -1.00 32.99 -5.42
C ALA A 107 -1.93 34.05 -6.03
N PHE A 108 -3.19 33.69 -6.28
CA PHE A 108 -4.20 34.64 -6.77
C PHE A 108 -4.55 35.70 -5.73
N MET A 109 -4.69 35.33 -4.44
CA MET A 109 -4.87 36.30 -3.33
C MET A 109 -3.70 37.28 -3.20
N GLU A 110 -2.46 36.82 -3.39
CA GLU A 110 -1.27 37.68 -3.37
C GLU A 110 -1.24 38.65 -4.55
N ALA A 111 -1.71 38.23 -5.73
CA ALA A 111 -1.86 39.09 -6.90
C ALA A 111 -2.99 40.13 -6.73
N LEU A 112 -4.02 39.81 -5.93
CA LEU A 112 -5.18 40.66 -5.62
C LEU A 112 -4.87 41.83 -4.64
N GLN A 113 -3.63 42.32 -4.55
CA GLN A 113 -3.14 43.29 -3.56
C GLN A 113 -3.88 44.65 -3.45
N ALA A 114 -5.03 44.86 -4.11
CA ALA A 114 -5.85 46.05 -3.93
C ALA A 114 -7.37 45.79 -4.05
N GLY A 115 -8.08 45.88 -2.92
CA GLY A 115 -9.46 46.40 -2.88
C GLY A 115 -10.63 45.46 -3.25
N ALA A 116 -10.42 44.17 -3.45
CA ALA A 116 -11.50 43.23 -3.73
C ALA A 116 -11.94 42.48 -2.45
N ASP A 117 -13.24 42.51 -2.14
CA ASP A 117 -13.85 41.79 -1.01
C ASP A 117 -14.06 40.31 -1.38
N ILE A 118 -12.97 39.60 -1.63
CA ILE A 118 -12.96 38.19 -2.03
C ILE A 118 -12.43 37.35 -0.87
N SER A 119 -13.29 36.51 -0.32
CA SER A 119 -12.92 35.54 0.70
C SER A 119 -12.78 34.16 0.04
N MET A 120 -11.54 33.79 -0.29
CA MET A 120 -11.22 32.45 -0.80
C MET A 120 -10.79 31.51 0.32
N ILE A 121 -11.17 30.23 0.20
CA ILE A 121 -11.09 29.24 1.28
C ILE A 121 -9.78 28.44 1.20
N GLY A 122 -9.36 28.00 0.01
CA GLY A 122 -8.31 27.01 -0.18
C GLY A 122 -6.88 27.55 -0.08
N GLN A 123 -6.36 27.81 1.12
CA GLN A 123 -5.02 28.41 1.29
C GLN A 123 -3.87 27.40 1.48
N PHE A 124 -4.17 26.16 1.88
CA PHE A 124 -3.15 25.20 2.32
C PHE A 124 -2.56 24.34 1.20
N GLY A 125 -3.25 24.15 0.07
CA GLY A 125 -2.74 23.33 -1.05
C GLY A 125 -2.66 21.83 -0.76
N VAL A 126 -3.49 21.32 0.17
CA VAL A 126 -3.57 19.89 0.51
C VAL A 126 -4.97 19.30 0.37
N GLY A 127 -6.02 20.13 0.34
CA GLY A 127 -7.42 19.69 0.37
C GLY A 127 -7.82 18.80 -0.81
N PHE A 128 -7.22 18.99 -1.99
CA PHE A 128 -7.46 18.12 -3.15
C PHE A 128 -7.15 16.65 -2.86
N TYR A 129 -6.07 16.37 -2.14
CA TYR A 129 -5.63 14.99 -1.87
C TYR A 129 -6.56 14.24 -0.89
N SER A 130 -7.46 14.94 -0.20
CA SER A 130 -8.54 14.30 0.56
C SER A 130 -9.50 13.48 -0.32
N ALA A 131 -9.51 13.71 -1.64
CA ALA A 131 -10.22 12.86 -2.61
C ALA A 131 -9.81 11.39 -2.50
N TYR A 132 -8.54 11.12 -2.17
CA TYR A 132 -8.02 9.75 -2.00
C TYR A 132 -8.45 9.07 -0.70
N LEU A 133 -9.23 9.73 0.17
CA LEU A 133 -9.88 9.08 1.31
C LEU A 133 -10.97 8.09 0.88
N VAL A 134 -11.55 8.33 -0.30
CA VAL A 134 -12.71 7.61 -0.84
C VAL A 134 -12.51 7.12 -2.28
N ALA A 135 -11.45 7.55 -2.96
CA ALA A 135 -11.19 7.21 -4.35
C ALA A 135 -9.76 6.69 -4.54
N ASP A 136 -9.62 5.69 -5.38
CA ASP A 136 -8.35 4.99 -5.59
C ASP A 136 -7.65 5.49 -6.84
N LYS A 137 -8.43 6.15 -7.69
CA LYS A 137 -7.95 6.90 -8.82
C LYS A 137 -8.76 8.18 -8.96
N VAL A 138 -8.06 9.27 -9.21
CA VAL A 138 -8.67 10.56 -9.50
C VAL A 138 -8.24 11.00 -10.90
N VAL A 139 -9.24 11.32 -11.73
CA VAL A 139 -9.03 11.87 -13.07
C VAL A 139 -9.57 13.29 -13.08
N VAL A 140 -8.73 14.25 -13.42
CA VAL A 140 -9.07 15.67 -13.48
C VAL A 140 -8.95 16.11 -14.94
N THR A 141 -10.07 16.45 -15.55
CA THR A 141 -10.10 17.08 -16.88
C THR A 141 -10.32 18.57 -16.69
N SER A 142 -9.45 19.43 -17.22
CA SER A 142 -9.60 20.88 -17.06
C SER A 142 -9.38 21.62 -18.36
N LYS A 143 -10.16 22.69 -18.56
CA LYS A 143 -10.06 23.62 -19.69
C LYS A 143 -10.03 25.04 -19.15
N ASN A 144 -8.88 25.69 -19.25
CA ASN A 144 -8.72 27.12 -19.04
C ASN A 144 -8.91 27.87 -20.37
N ASN A 145 -9.38 29.13 -20.36
CA ASN A 145 -9.54 29.92 -21.60
C ASN A 145 -8.21 30.11 -22.36
N ASP A 146 -7.09 30.15 -21.63
CA ASP A 146 -5.77 30.48 -22.16
C ASP A 146 -4.94 29.24 -22.59
N ASP A 147 -5.53 28.03 -22.53
CA ASP A 147 -4.85 26.77 -22.90
C ASP A 147 -5.85 25.73 -23.47
N GLU A 148 -5.33 24.62 -23.97
CA GLU A 148 -6.13 23.48 -24.44
C GLU A 148 -6.76 22.67 -23.27
N GLN A 149 -7.59 21.68 -23.59
CA GLN A 149 -8.16 20.77 -22.60
C GLN A 149 -7.16 19.65 -22.29
N TYR A 150 -6.90 19.40 -21.01
CA TYR A 150 -5.99 18.34 -20.57
C TYR A 150 -6.63 17.43 -19.54
N VAL A 151 -6.18 16.18 -19.53
CA VAL A 151 -6.49 15.18 -18.51
C VAL A 151 -5.25 14.96 -17.65
N TRP A 152 -5.41 15.20 -16.35
CA TRP A 152 -4.50 14.78 -15.30
C TRP A 152 -5.05 13.51 -14.64
N GLU A 153 -4.19 12.51 -14.39
CA GLU A 153 -4.61 11.22 -13.81
C GLU A 153 -3.56 10.71 -12.81
N SER A 154 -4.03 10.26 -11.63
CA SER A 154 -3.19 9.66 -10.59
C SER A 154 -3.97 8.71 -9.67
N SER A 155 -3.24 7.76 -9.09
CA SER A 155 -3.70 6.82 -8.06
C SER A 155 -2.96 7.01 -6.73
N ALA A 156 -2.44 8.21 -6.47
CA ALA A 156 -1.64 8.53 -5.28
C ALA A 156 -0.36 7.69 -5.05
N GLY A 157 0.07 6.87 -6.02
CA GLY A 157 1.28 6.03 -5.97
C GLY A 157 2.61 6.78 -6.18
N GLY A 158 2.67 8.07 -5.82
CA GLY A 158 3.88 8.90 -5.96
C GLY A 158 4.12 9.52 -7.34
N SER A 159 3.26 9.27 -8.32
CA SER A 159 3.33 9.90 -9.65
C SER A 159 1.94 10.22 -10.23
N PHE A 160 1.93 11.06 -11.27
CA PHE A 160 0.74 11.43 -12.03
C PHE A 160 1.09 11.62 -13.51
N THR A 161 0.08 11.60 -14.38
CA THR A 161 0.24 11.81 -15.82
C THR A 161 -0.58 13.01 -16.27
N VAL A 162 -0.13 13.72 -17.31
CA VAL A 162 -0.88 14.80 -17.96
C VAL A 162 -0.84 14.60 -19.47
N ARG A 163 -2.02 14.57 -20.10
CA ARG A 163 -2.18 14.36 -21.54
C ARG A 163 -3.22 15.32 -22.13
N PRO A 164 -3.13 15.69 -23.42
CA PRO A 164 -4.21 16.38 -24.11
C PRO A 164 -5.50 15.54 -24.06
N ASP A 165 -6.65 16.19 -23.96
CA ASP A 165 -7.94 15.52 -24.03
C ASP A 165 -8.53 15.58 -25.45
N SER A 166 -9.06 14.44 -25.91
CA SER A 166 -9.82 14.33 -27.16
C SER A 166 -11.29 13.96 -26.92
N GLY A 167 -11.74 14.00 -25.66
CA GLY A 167 -13.10 13.71 -25.24
C GLY A 167 -14.08 14.86 -25.43
N GLU A 168 -15.14 14.85 -24.62
CA GLU A 168 -16.19 15.89 -24.65
C GLU A 168 -15.62 17.26 -24.21
N PRO A 169 -15.83 18.33 -24.99
CA PRO A 169 -15.31 19.64 -24.66
C PRO A 169 -16.07 20.26 -23.48
N LEU A 170 -15.35 20.69 -22.45
CA LEU A 170 -15.93 21.33 -21.26
C LEU A 170 -16.32 22.80 -21.49
N GLY A 171 -15.77 23.44 -22.52
CA GLY A 171 -15.87 24.89 -22.72
C GLY A 171 -14.94 25.66 -21.78
N ARG A 172 -15.20 25.57 -20.46
CA ARG A 172 -14.35 26.12 -19.39
C ARG A 172 -14.62 25.42 -18.05
N GLY A 173 -13.60 25.31 -17.22
CA GLY A 173 -13.71 24.80 -15.85
C GLY A 173 -13.06 23.43 -15.68
N THR A 174 -13.53 22.65 -14.73
CA THR A 174 -12.91 21.37 -14.38
C THR A 174 -13.96 20.29 -14.13
N LYS A 175 -13.65 19.07 -14.61
CA LYS A 175 -14.36 17.83 -14.32
C LYS A 175 -13.44 16.92 -13.52
N ILE A 176 -13.84 16.61 -12.29
CA ILE A 176 -13.13 15.69 -11.39
C ILE A 176 -13.94 14.40 -11.34
N VAL A 177 -13.35 13.30 -11.82
CA VAL A 177 -13.92 11.96 -11.72
C VAL A 177 -13.19 11.22 -10.61
N LEU A 178 -13.92 10.92 -9.56
CA LEU A 178 -13.47 10.07 -8.46
C LEU A 178 -13.86 8.63 -8.81
N HIS A 179 -12.87 7.76 -8.98
CA HIS A 179 -13.10 6.33 -9.06
C HIS A 179 -13.18 5.78 -7.64
N ILE A 180 -14.41 5.63 -7.16
CA ILE A 180 -14.75 5.12 -5.84
C ILE A 180 -14.79 3.61 -5.99
N GLY A 181 -13.61 2.97 -6.07
CA GLY A 181 -13.49 1.60 -6.58
C GLY A 181 -12.10 0.98 -6.53
N GLY A 182 -11.69 0.61 -5.31
CA GLY A 182 -10.63 -0.33 -4.90
C GLY A 182 -9.46 0.26 -4.08
N PRO A 183 -9.39 0.23 -2.72
CA PRO A 183 -10.02 -0.72 -1.80
C PRO A 183 -10.82 -0.08 -0.62
N ALA A 184 -11.98 -0.70 -0.33
CA ALA A 184 -12.97 -0.43 0.72
C ALA A 184 -13.87 0.81 0.56
N GLY A 185 -15.02 0.63 -0.11
CA GLY A 185 -16.09 1.62 -0.01
C GLY A 185 -17.37 1.43 -0.82
N VAL A 186 -17.49 0.50 -1.78
CA VAL A 186 -18.73 0.26 -2.55
C VAL A 186 -18.89 -1.24 -2.78
N PRO A 187 -20.12 -1.79 -2.76
CA PRO A 187 -20.34 -3.21 -3.04
C PRO A 187 -19.82 -3.48 -4.44
N GLY A 188 -18.92 -4.44 -4.57
CA GLY A 188 -18.84 -5.17 -5.83
C GLY A 188 -20.24 -5.65 -6.20
N GLY A 189 -20.51 -5.94 -7.48
CA GLY A 189 -21.73 -6.69 -7.80
C GLY A 189 -21.87 -7.88 -6.84
N GLU A 190 -23.07 -8.40 -6.61
CA GLU A 190 -23.30 -9.49 -5.62
C GLU A 190 -22.21 -10.59 -5.68
N GLN A 191 -21.71 -10.86 -6.89
CA GLN A 191 -20.56 -11.74 -7.17
C GLN A 191 -19.24 -11.32 -6.49
N ASP A 192 -18.75 -10.09 -6.65
CA ASP A 192 -17.44 -9.65 -6.13
C ASP A 192 -17.45 -9.51 -4.60
N GLN A 193 -18.59 -9.10 -4.03
CA GLN A 193 -18.75 -9.14 -2.56
C GLN A 193 -18.81 -10.59 -2.05
N ALA A 194 -19.52 -11.48 -2.74
CA ALA A 194 -19.53 -12.91 -2.41
C ALA A 194 -18.13 -13.53 -2.53
N ASP A 195 -17.36 -13.16 -3.56
CA ASP A 195 -16.01 -13.66 -3.79
C ASP A 195 -15.05 -13.24 -2.66
N ARG A 196 -15.12 -11.98 -2.22
CA ARG A 196 -14.34 -11.47 -1.08
C ARG A 196 -14.72 -12.14 0.23
N GLU A 197 -16.02 -12.30 0.49
CA GLU A 197 -16.52 -13.01 1.67
C GLU A 197 -16.10 -14.49 1.65
N GLN A 198 -16.11 -15.12 0.48
CA GLN A 198 -15.68 -16.50 0.29
C GLN A 198 -14.18 -16.66 0.51
N ALA A 199 -13.33 -15.79 -0.04
CA ALA A 199 -11.89 -15.81 0.22
C ALA A 199 -11.57 -15.68 1.72
N LEU A 200 -12.27 -14.79 2.42
CA LEU A 200 -12.18 -14.65 3.88
C LEU A 200 -12.62 -15.92 4.61
N ALA A 201 -13.73 -16.52 4.19
CA ALA A 201 -14.26 -17.73 4.81
C ALA A 201 -13.30 -18.91 4.67
N VAL A 202 -12.69 -19.09 3.49
CA VAL A 202 -11.69 -20.13 3.22
C VAL A 202 -10.50 -19.96 4.17
N MET A 203 -9.89 -18.78 4.19
CA MET A 203 -8.72 -18.51 5.05
C MET A 203 -9.05 -18.66 6.54
N LYS A 204 -10.21 -18.16 6.96
CA LYS A 204 -10.66 -18.26 8.35
C LYS A 204 -10.87 -19.71 8.78
N SER A 205 -11.45 -20.55 7.92
CA SER A 205 -11.70 -21.97 8.23
C SER A 205 -10.41 -22.77 8.45
N VAL A 206 -9.32 -22.41 7.77
CA VAL A 206 -8.02 -23.08 7.90
C VAL A 206 -7.22 -22.54 9.08
N LEU A 207 -7.36 -21.25 9.39
CA LEU A 207 -6.53 -20.53 10.36
C LEU A 207 -7.23 -20.21 11.69
N GLU A 208 -8.41 -20.78 11.96
CA GLU A 208 -9.22 -20.45 13.14
C GLU A 208 -8.47 -20.58 14.47
N SER A 209 -7.55 -21.54 14.59
CA SER A 209 -6.72 -21.73 15.78
C SER A 209 -5.46 -20.87 15.83
N LYS A 210 -5.13 -20.17 14.73
CA LYS A 210 -3.86 -19.44 14.54
C LYS A 210 -4.02 -17.92 14.52
N VAL A 211 -5.17 -17.41 14.09
CA VAL A 211 -5.47 -15.97 14.03
C VAL A 211 -6.80 -15.65 14.67
N GLU A 212 -6.92 -14.46 15.27
CA GLU A 212 -8.19 -13.99 15.83
C GLU A 212 -9.16 -13.53 14.75
N LYS A 213 -8.63 -12.93 13.69
CA LYS A 213 -9.43 -12.38 12.61
C LYS A 213 -8.66 -12.46 11.29
N VAL A 214 -9.39 -12.84 10.24
CA VAL A 214 -8.98 -12.60 8.85
C VAL A 214 -9.80 -11.44 8.34
N MET A 215 -9.16 -10.46 7.70
CA MET A 215 -9.82 -9.27 7.17
C MET A 215 -9.18 -8.83 5.87
N VAL A 216 -9.97 -8.19 5.01
CA VAL A 216 -9.44 -7.54 3.80
C VAL A 216 -8.61 -6.33 4.22
N SER A 217 -7.47 -6.17 3.57
CA SER A 217 -6.59 -5.03 3.73
C SER A 217 -6.68 -4.08 2.56
N ASN A 218 -6.59 -2.79 2.87
CA ASN A 218 -6.53 -1.71 1.88
C ASN A 218 -5.11 -1.18 1.71
N ARG A 219 -4.15 -1.65 2.52
CA ARG A 219 -2.77 -1.18 2.51
C ARG A 219 -1.84 -2.06 1.68
N LEU A 220 -2.32 -3.25 1.31
CA LEU A 220 -1.56 -4.22 0.53
C LEU A 220 -1.77 -3.95 -0.95
N VAL A 221 -0.67 -3.82 -1.69
CA VAL A 221 -0.66 -3.64 -3.15
C VAL A 221 -0.15 -4.93 -3.79
N ASP A 222 1.15 -5.20 -3.66
CA ASP A 222 1.78 -6.36 -4.30
C ASP A 222 1.78 -7.62 -3.43
N SER A 223 1.57 -7.48 -2.11
CA SER A 223 1.59 -8.63 -1.20
C SER A 223 0.22 -9.31 -1.11
N PRO A 224 0.14 -10.65 -1.13
CA PRO A 224 -1.11 -11.39 -0.97
C PRO A 224 -1.72 -11.24 0.43
N CYS A 225 -0.90 -11.11 1.47
CA CYS A 225 -1.35 -10.94 2.85
C CYS A 225 -0.24 -10.42 3.76
N CYS A 226 -0.61 -9.94 4.96
CA CYS A 226 0.33 -9.60 6.02
C CYS A 226 -0.25 -9.91 7.40
N ILE A 227 0.63 -10.09 8.39
CA ILE A 227 0.22 -10.21 9.79
C ILE A 227 0.29 -8.86 10.47
N VAL A 228 -0.80 -8.49 11.14
CA VAL A 228 -0.89 -7.31 12.01
C VAL A 228 -1.25 -7.71 13.43
N THR A 229 -0.76 -6.96 14.41
CA THR A 229 -1.09 -7.15 15.81
C THR A 229 -2.35 -6.39 16.19
N SER A 230 -3.13 -6.93 17.13
CA SER A 230 -4.21 -6.19 17.74
C SER A 230 -3.68 -4.96 18.51
N GLN A 231 -4.55 -3.96 18.74
CA GLN A 231 -4.18 -2.69 19.39
C GLN A 231 -3.63 -2.85 20.82
N TYR A 232 -3.94 -3.96 21.49
CA TYR A 232 -3.56 -4.24 22.87
C TYR A 232 -2.49 -5.35 22.97
N GLY A 233 -2.03 -5.89 21.84
CA GLY A 233 -1.03 -6.96 21.79
C GLY A 233 0.40 -6.43 21.64
N TRP A 234 1.40 -7.24 22.03
CA TRP A 234 2.80 -6.95 21.71
C TRP A 234 3.02 -6.93 20.20
N SER A 235 3.75 -5.92 19.72
CA SER A 235 4.26 -5.90 18.34
C SER A 235 5.25 -7.05 18.11
N ALA A 236 5.47 -7.44 16.86
CA ALA A 236 6.44 -8.50 16.53
C ALA A 236 7.84 -8.23 17.13
N ASN A 237 8.28 -6.96 17.08
CA ASN A 237 9.53 -6.54 17.69
C ASN A 237 9.50 -6.65 19.23
N MET A 238 8.41 -6.20 19.85
CA MET A 238 8.23 -6.28 21.31
C MET A 238 8.18 -7.73 21.80
N GLU A 239 7.47 -8.61 21.08
CA GLU A 239 7.42 -10.04 21.38
C GLU A 239 8.80 -10.68 21.35
N ARG A 240 9.61 -10.36 20.33
CA ARG A 240 10.99 -10.83 20.20
C ARG A 240 11.89 -10.37 21.34
N ILE A 241 11.83 -9.08 21.72
CA ILE A 241 12.62 -8.52 22.82
C ILE A 241 12.20 -9.15 24.16
N MET A 242 10.90 -9.25 24.41
CA MET A 242 10.38 -9.81 25.66
C MET A 242 10.70 -11.30 25.79
N LYS A 243 10.57 -12.09 24.73
CA LYS A 243 10.99 -13.50 24.70
C LYS A 243 12.49 -13.66 24.98
N ALA A 244 13.33 -12.75 24.48
CA ALA A 244 14.77 -12.77 24.73
C ALA A 244 15.16 -12.38 26.17
N GLN A 245 14.30 -11.66 26.90
CA GLN A 245 14.54 -11.17 28.27
C GLN A 245 13.86 -12.02 29.36
N ALA A 246 12.98 -12.95 29.00
CA ALA A 246 12.14 -13.68 29.95
C ALA A 246 12.90 -14.74 30.76
N LEU A 247 13.55 -14.31 31.85
CA LEU A 247 14.01 -15.15 32.97
C LEU A 247 12.89 -15.48 34.00
N ARG A 248 11.61 -15.16 33.71
CA ARG A 248 10.47 -15.43 34.59
C ARG A 248 9.23 -15.95 33.82
N ASP A 249 8.66 -17.01 34.40
CA ASP A 249 7.34 -17.64 34.20
C ASP A 249 6.65 -17.46 32.83
N SER A 250 6.78 -18.49 31.99
CA SER A 250 6.19 -18.58 30.64
C SER A 250 4.65 -18.46 30.61
N SER A 251 3.98 -18.65 31.75
CA SER A 251 2.51 -18.61 31.83
C SER A 251 1.93 -17.19 31.68
N ALA A 252 2.66 -16.15 32.11
CA ALA A 252 2.23 -14.75 31.96
C ALA A 252 2.39 -14.22 30.52
N MET A 253 3.27 -14.84 29.72
CA MET A 253 3.50 -14.44 28.31
C MET A 253 2.33 -14.82 27.39
N GLY A 254 1.62 -15.92 27.66
CA GLY A 254 0.55 -16.40 26.77
C GLY A 254 -0.65 -15.45 26.67
N TYR A 255 -0.93 -14.67 27.71
CA TYR A 255 -2.04 -13.71 27.73
C TYR A 255 -1.71 -12.38 27.02
N MET A 256 -0.42 -12.04 26.91
CA MET A 256 0.07 -10.81 26.26
C MET A 256 0.71 -11.03 24.89
N ALA A 257 0.98 -12.28 24.51
CA ALA A 257 1.24 -12.70 23.14
C ALA A 257 0.00 -12.37 22.30
N GLY A 258 -0.02 -11.13 21.79
CA GLY A 258 -1.16 -10.52 21.17
C GLY A 258 -1.79 -11.43 20.12
N LYS A 259 -3.09 -11.56 20.18
CA LYS A 259 -3.85 -12.21 19.12
C LYS A 259 -3.58 -11.50 17.80
N LYS A 260 -3.19 -12.28 16.80
CA LYS A 260 -2.75 -11.81 15.48
C LYS A 260 -3.96 -11.72 14.55
N HIS A 261 -3.96 -10.73 13.66
CA HIS A 261 -4.91 -10.65 12.56
C HIS A 261 -4.18 -10.88 11.24
N LEU A 262 -4.80 -11.62 10.34
CA LEU A 262 -4.34 -11.77 8.96
C LEU A 262 -5.10 -10.77 8.09
N GLU A 263 -4.36 -9.85 7.52
CA GLU A 263 -4.83 -8.90 6.52
C GLU A 263 -4.56 -9.48 5.12
N ILE A 264 -5.57 -9.62 4.26
CA ILE A 264 -5.44 -10.22 2.91
C ILE A 264 -5.70 -9.18 1.81
N ASN A 265 -5.04 -9.35 0.67
CA ASN A 265 -5.32 -8.62 -0.56
C ASN A 265 -6.17 -9.49 -1.52
N PRO A 266 -7.50 -9.28 -1.61
CA PRO A 266 -8.36 -10.11 -2.45
C PRO A 266 -8.04 -9.99 -3.94
N ASP A 267 -7.46 -8.87 -4.38
CA ASP A 267 -7.15 -8.62 -5.79
C ASP A 267 -5.83 -9.32 -6.22
N HIS A 268 -5.11 -9.91 -5.27
CA HIS A 268 -3.88 -10.63 -5.57
C HIS A 268 -4.18 -12.00 -6.20
N ALA A 269 -3.51 -12.32 -7.32
CA ALA A 269 -3.76 -13.54 -8.11
C ALA A 269 -3.71 -14.85 -7.29
N ILE A 270 -2.82 -14.93 -6.29
CA ILE A 270 -2.77 -16.07 -5.35
C ILE A 270 -4.07 -16.22 -4.54
N ILE A 271 -4.62 -15.12 -4.02
CA ILE A 271 -5.82 -15.14 -3.18
C ILE A 271 -7.03 -15.54 -4.02
N GLU A 272 -7.13 -15.01 -5.23
CA GLU A 272 -8.18 -15.39 -6.16
C GLU A 272 -8.08 -16.87 -6.58
N THR A 273 -6.87 -17.37 -6.87
CA THR A 273 -6.67 -18.78 -7.20
C THR A 273 -7.03 -19.70 -6.03
N LEU A 274 -6.67 -19.32 -4.80
CA LEU A 274 -7.04 -20.08 -3.60
C LEU A 274 -8.55 -20.11 -3.40
N ARG A 275 -9.24 -18.99 -3.66
CA ARG A 275 -10.71 -18.90 -3.62
C ARG A 275 -11.35 -19.88 -4.60
N GLN A 276 -10.94 -19.83 -5.88
CA GLN A 276 -11.47 -20.70 -6.94
C GLN A 276 -11.24 -22.18 -6.65
N ARG A 277 -10.04 -22.55 -6.16
CA ARG A 277 -9.74 -23.95 -5.80
C ARG A 277 -10.56 -24.43 -4.61
N ALA A 278 -10.72 -23.60 -3.59
CA ALA A 278 -11.54 -23.92 -2.43
C ALA A 278 -13.05 -24.01 -2.77
N GLU A 279 -13.49 -23.30 -3.80
CA GLU A 279 -14.85 -23.42 -4.35
C GLU A 279 -15.05 -24.78 -5.02
N ALA A 280 -14.07 -25.23 -5.79
CA ALA A 280 -14.09 -26.53 -6.45
C ALA A 280 -14.04 -27.70 -5.46
N ASP A 281 -13.20 -27.62 -4.42
CA ASP A 281 -13.14 -28.61 -3.34
C ASP A 281 -12.78 -27.96 -1.99
N LYS A 282 -13.77 -27.90 -1.08
CA LYS A 282 -13.60 -27.36 0.28
C LYS A 282 -12.65 -28.19 1.15
N ASN A 283 -12.35 -29.42 0.76
CA ASN A 283 -11.46 -30.34 1.48
C ASN A 283 -10.11 -30.55 0.80
N ASP A 284 -9.79 -29.76 -0.24
CA ASP A 284 -8.51 -29.84 -0.93
C ASP A 284 -7.34 -29.62 0.06
N LYS A 285 -6.58 -30.69 0.29
CA LYS A 285 -5.42 -30.69 1.20
C LYS A 285 -4.33 -29.74 0.70
N ALA A 286 -4.15 -29.60 -0.62
CA ALA A 286 -3.18 -28.68 -1.18
C ALA A 286 -3.56 -27.22 -0.93
N VAL A 287 -4.86 -26.87 -1.01
CA VAL A 287 -5.34 -25.52 -0.66
C VAL A 287 -5.09 -25.23 0.82
N LYS A 288 -5.40 -26.18 1.71
CA LYS A 288 -5.14 -26.02 3.16
C LYS A 288 -3.64 -25.83 3.44
N ASP A 289 -2.79 -26.64 2.81
CA ASP A 289 -1.34 -26.50 2.93
C ASP A 289 -0.85 -25.15 2.40
N LEU A 290 -1.33 -24.69 1.25
CA LEU A 290 -0.99 -23.38 0.68
C LEU A 290 -1.41 -22.22 1.59
N VAL A 291 -2.61 -22.26 2.18
CA VAL A 291 -3.09 -21.23 3.11
C VAL A 291 -2.21 -21.17 4.36
N ILE A 292 -1.81 -22.33 4.91
CA ILE A 292 -0.91 -22.37 6.06
C ILE A 292 0.48 -21.83 5.69
N LEU A 293 1.01 -22.21 4.52
CA LEU A 293 2.30 -21.71 4.05
C LEU A 293 2.27 -20.20 3.86
N LEU A 294 1.19 -19.68 3.27
CA LEU A 294 0.99 -18.25 3.07
C LEU A 294 0.96 -17.50 4.42
N PHE A 295 0.27 -18.05 5.41
CA PHE A 295 0.23 -17.53 6.77
C PHE A 295 1.61 -17.51 7.45
N GLU A 296 2.36 -18.61 7.38
CA GLU A 296 3.70 -18.72 7.97
C GLU A 296 4.70 -17.78 7.28
N THR A 297 4.59 -17.63 5.96
CA THR A 297 5.39 -16.66 5.19
C THR A 297 5.05 -15.23 5.62
N ALA A 298 3.76 -14.93 5.82
CA ALA A 298 3.31 -13.62 6.30
C ALA A 298 3.81 -13.33 7.73
N LEU A 299 3.85 -14.33 8.61
CA LEU A 299 4.46 -14.21 9.94
C LEU A 299 5.92 -13.78 9.85
N LEU A 300 6.70 -14.49 9.02
CA LEU A 300 8.12 -14.19 8.82
C LEU A 300 8.32 -12.78 8.26
N SER A 301 7.58 -12.41 7.20
CA SER A 301 7.70 -11.07 6.60
C SER A 301 7.29 -9.95 7.54
N SER A 302 6.35 -10.20 8.46
CA SER A 302 5.93 -9.25 9.49
C SER A 302 6.84 -9.25 10.73
N GLY A 303 7.93 -10.02 10.73
CA GLY A 303 8.93 -10.05 11.79
C GLY A 303 8.60 -10.92 13.00
N PHE A 304 7.63 -11.83 12.87
CA PHE A 304 7.32 -12.83 13.90
C PHE A 304 8.18 -14.08 13.77
N SER A 305 8.38 -14.78 14.89
CA SER A 305 8.99 -16.11 14.88
C SER A 305 7.95 -17.18 14.53
N LEU A 306 8.41 -18.25 13.90
CA LEU A 306 7.59 -19.45 13.69
C LEU A 306 7.61 -20.33 14.95
N ASP A 307 6.44 -20.86 15.31
CA ASP A 307 6.33 -21.80 16.43
C ASP A 307 6.97 -23.16 16.09
N GLU A 308 6.81 -23.62 14.85
CA GLU A 308 7.31 -24.91 14.36
C GLU A 308 8.08 -24.77 13.02
N PRO A 309 9.34 -24.32 13.05
CA PRO A 309 10.14 -24.15 11.83
C PRO A 309 10.33 -25.43 11.01
N GLY A 310 10.40 -26.60 11.67
CA GLY A 310 10.55 -27.89 10.99
C GLY A 310 9.32 -28.29 10.17
N THR A 311 8.11 -28.02 10.70
CA THR A 311 6.85 -28.24 9.99
C THR A 311 6.74 -27.33 8.75
N HIS A 312 7.14 -26.06 8.90
CA HIS A 312 7.20 -25.10 7.79
C HIS A 312 8.17 -25.56 6.69
N ALA A 313 9.39 -25.95 7.05
CA ALA A 313 10.39 -26.46 6.10
C ALA A 313 9.89 -27.72 5.36
N SER A 314 9.27 -28.66 6.09
CA SER A 314 8.70 -29.88 5.51
C SER A 314 7.64 -29.56 4.45
N ARG A 315 6.82 -28.53 4.68
CA ARG A 315 5.80 -28.06 3.73
C ARG A 315 6.42 -27.42 2.48
N ILE A 316 7.50 -26.65 2.63
CA ILE A 316 8.27 -26.11 1.50
C ILE A 316 8.84 -27.25 0.66
N TYR A 317 9.47 -28.26 1.29
CA TYR A 317 10.03 -29.40 0.57
C TYR A 317 8.95 -30.18 -0.20
N ARG A 318 7.77 -30.35 0.41
CA ARG A 318 6.62 -30.98 -0.26
C ARG A 318 6.19 -30.20 -1.50
N MET A 319 6.13 -28.87 -1.42
CA MET A 319 5.80 -28.03 -2.57
C MET A 319 6.86 -28.06 -3.67
N ILE A 320 8.14 -28.10 -3.31
CA ILE A 320 9.24 -28.23 -4.27
C ILE A 320 9.14 -29.59 -4.97
N LYS A 321 8.89 -30.68 -4.24
CA LYS A 321 8.67 -32.01 -4.82
C LYS A 321 7.53 -32.01 -5.83
N LEU A 322 6.38 -31.45 -5.47
CA LEU A 322 5.23 -31.31 -6.37
C LEU A 322 5.57 -30.47 -7.63
N GLY A 323 6.29 -29.37 -7.47
CA GLY A 323 6.71 -28.51 -8.58
C GLY A 323 7.72 -29.18 -9.53
N LEU A 324 8.51 -30.12 -9.01
CA LEU A 324 9.47 -30.92 -9.77
C LEU A 324 8.90 -32.24 -10.28
N GLY A 325 7.65 -32.58 -9.95
CA GLY A 325 7.01 -33.84 -10.35
C GLY A 325 7.56 -35.07 -9.60
N ILE A 326 8.11 -34.88 -8.40
CA ILE A 326 8.62 -35.97 -7.54
C ILE A 326 7.47 -36.50 -6.68
N ASP A 327 7.18 -37.79 -6.79
CA ASP A 327 6.10 -38.43 -6.03
C ASP A 327 6.42 -38.49 -4.52
N GLU A 328 5.40 -38.31 -3.67
CA GLU A 328 5.57 -38.30 -2.20
C GLU A 328 6.06 -39.65 -1.66
N ASP A 329 5.80 -40.74 -2.40
CA ASP A 329 6.08 -42.12 -2.04
C ASP A 329 7.38 -42.68 -2.68
N GLU A 330 8.16 -41.87 -3.42
CA GLU A 330 9.46 -42.33 -3.89
C GLU A 330 10.42 -42.50 -2.70
N PRO A 331 10.89 -43.73 -2.40
CA PRO A 331 11.88 -43.93 -1.36
C PRO A 331 13.14 -43.15 -1.73
N MET A 332 13.72 -42.46 -0.74
CA MET A 332 15.04 -41.84 -0.89
C MET A 332 15.99 -42.89 -1.46
N THR A 333 16.48 -42.67 -2.68
CA THR A 333 17.49 -43.52 -3.29
C THR A 333 18.78 -43.38 -2.49
N THR A 334 18.94 -44.20 -1.46
CA THR A 334 20.26 -44.52 -0.93
C THR A 334 20.92 -45.40 -1.97
N GLU A 335 21.76 -44.82 -2.83
CA GLU A 335 22.65 -45.61 -3.66
C GLU A 335 23.63 -46.35 -2.75
N ASP A 336 23.24 -47.55 -2.33
CA ASP A 336 24.15 -48.59 -1.91
C ASP A 336 24.93 -49.05 -3.15
N SER A 337 26.07 -48.42 -3.40
CA SER A 337 27.02 -48.92 -4.40
C SER A 337 27.74 -50.16 -3.85
N SER A 338 27.10 -51.32 -3.94
CA SER A 338 27.78 -52.61 -3.81
C SER A 338 27.43 -53.59 -4.94
N SER A 339 28.26 -53.58 -5.99
CA SER A 339 28.73 -54.77 -6.73
C SER A 339 29.77 -54.27 -7.74
N GLY A 340 30.98 -54.80 -7.92
CA GLY A 340 31.62 -56.00 -7.45
C GLY A 340 32.59 -56.44 -8.55
N ALA A 341 33.89 -56.21 -8.38
CA ALA A 341 34.93 -56.87 -9.16
C ALA A 341 36.17 -57.06 -8.27
N ALA A 342 36.42 -58.31 -7.92
CA ALA A 342 37.46 -58.76 -7.02
C ALA A 342 38.85 -58.79 -7.67
N ALA A 343 39.90 -58.44 -6.93
CA ALA A 343 41.15 -59.20 -6.86
C ALA A 343 42.10 -58.71 -5.74
N ALA A 344 42.39 -59.63 -4.81
CA ALA A 344 43.62 -59.82 -4.04
C ALA A 344 44.04 -58.78 -2.96
N ALA A 345 43.96 -59.22 -1.70
CA ALA A 345 44.75 -58.71 -0.57
C ALA A 345 46.14 -59.42 -0.53
N PRO A 346 47.18 -58.85 0.14
CA PRO A 346 47.24 -59.00 1.60
C PRO A 346 47.81 -57.80 2.41
N ALA A 347 47.31 -57.70 3.65
CA ALA A 347 47.93 -57.29 4.92
C ALA A 347 49.02 -56.19 4.97
N SER A 348 48.78 -55.12 5.75
CA SER A 348 49.35 -54.92 7.10
C SER A 348 49.29 -53.44 7.55
N GLY A 349 48.89 -53.20 8.79
CA GLY A 349 49.58 -52.29 9.71
C GLY A 349 49.20 -50.80 9.73
N ASP A 350 48.86 -50.37 10.95
CA ASP A 350 48.98 -49.01 11.53
C ASP A 350 47.98 -47.90 11.18
N ALA A 351 47.25 -47.48 12.22
CA ALA A 351 46.65 -46.17 12.36
C ALA A 351 47.51 -45.32 13.31
N PRO A 352 47.61 -44.01 13.07
CA PRO A 352 47.81 -43.04 14.15
C PRO A 352 46.76 -41.91 14.15
N PRO A 353 46.64 -41.16 15.28
CA PRO A 353 45.36 -40.71 15.82
C PRO A 353 45.04 -39.22 15.57
N LEU A 354 43.78 -38.88 15.85
CA LEU A 354 43.27 -37.52 16.01
C LEU A 354 43.91 -36.83 17.22
N VAL A 355 44.33 -35.57 17.06
CA VAL A 355 44.76 -34.70 18.15
C VAL A 355 43.86 -33.46 18.20
N ASP A 356 43.31 -33.27 19.38
CA ASP A 356 42.52 -32.16 19.90
C ASP A 356 43.49 -31.06 20.37
N ASP A 357 43.26 -29.80 19.99
CA ASP A 357 43.99 -28.64 20.53
C ASP A 357 42.99 -27.50 20.82
N SER A 358 42.38 -27.59 22.00
CA SER A 358 41.88 -26.45 22.74
C SER A 358 42.99 -25.84 23.60
N GLU A 359 43.02 -24.50 23.64
CA GLU A 359 43.76 -23.62 24.55
C GLU A 359 45.19 -23.21 24.13
N ASP A 360 45.34 -21.97 23.63
CA ASP A 360 46.21 -21.03 24.34
C ASP A 360 45.74 -19.57 24.16
N LEU A 361 45.82 -18.83 25.27
CA LEU A 361 45.18 -17.54 25.53
C LEU A 361 46.14 -16.37 25.28
N SER A 362 45.54 -15.21 24.96
CA SER A 362 45.96 -13.85 25.32
C SER A 362 47.23 -13.25 24.68
N HIS A 363 47.03 -12.27 23.78
CA HIS A 363 47.76 -11.00 23.87
C HIS A 363 46.95 -9.85 23.24
N MET A 364 46.59 -8.87 24.07
CA MET A 364 46.08 -7.54 23.65
C MET A 364 47.29 -6.65 23.37
N GLU A 365 47.28 -5.92 22.27
CA GLU A 365 48.23 -4.84 22.00
C GLU A 365 47.43 -3.53 21.81
N GLU A 366 47.66 -2.57 22.70
CA GLU A 366 47.24 -1.17 22.56
C GLU A 366 48.03 -0.51 21.43
N VAL A 367 47.39 0.39 20.70
CA VAL A 367 48.05 1.25 19.71
C VAL A 367 47.74 2.69 20.07
N ASP A 368 48.80 3.48 20.21
CA ASP A 368 48.85 4.92 20.54
C ASP A 368 48.02 5.83 19.61
#